data_AF-A0A958Y0Z9-F1
#
_entry.id   AF-A0A958Y0Z9-F1
#
_cell.length_a   1.000
_cell.length_b   1.000
_cell.length_c   1.000
_cell.angle_alpha   90.00
_cell.angle_beta   90.00
_cell.angle_gamma   90.00
#
_symmetry.space_group_name_H-M   'P 1'
#
loop_
_entity.id
_entity.type
_entity.pdbx_description
1 polymer ?
#
loop_
_entity_poly.entity_id
_entity_poly.type
_entity_poly.pdbx_seq_one_letter_code
_entity_poly.pdbx_strand_id
1 'polypeptide(L)'
;MDLISYLSKNLKFLRKSRQWSQEELARRLGIKRSNIAAYESKNVEPRLSLLLSMAKLFNVDMAELIHTDISSSGKIQQPFELPPSGGEDKGEKAIQWPGRIDEEALEEFVERSASIRKMLEGFKIFYQFKKERQEQEGAQNGAPGIDIDNFLNLIEHMLSLNEAVIKVLENARSGQKT
;
A
#
# COMPACT_ATOMS: atom_id res chain seq x y z
N MET A 1 4.41 -7.39 -20.39
CA MET A 1 3.21 -6.54 -20.19
C MET A 1 3.74 -5.13 -20.01
N ASP A 2 3.72 -4.34 -21.07
CA ASP A 2 4.56 -3.14 -21.18
C ASP A 2 3.89 -1.91 -20.56
N LEU A 3 4.08 -1.77 -19.25
CA LEU A 3 3.65 -0.63 -18.43
C LEU A 3 3.98 0.74 -19.06
N ILE A 4 5.11 0.82 -19.75
CA ILE A 4 5.67 2.06 -20.32
C ILE A 4 4.86 2.55 -21.54
N SER A 5 4.11 1.65 -22.19
CA SER A 5 3.30 1.98 -23.38
C SER A 5 2.10 2.86 -23.06
N TYR A 6 1.44 2.66 -21.91
CA TYR A 6 0.21 3.39 -21.61
C TYR A 6 0.48 4.81 -21.12
N LEU A 7 1.45 5.01 -20.21
CA LEU A 7 1.78 6.33 -19.69
C LEU A 7 2.12 7.34 -20.80
N SER A 8 3.00 6.97 -21.73
CA SER A 8 3.43 7.83 -22.84
C SER A 8 2.27 8.20 -23.77
N LYS A 9 1.40 7.24 -24.09
CA LYS A 9 0.18 7.44 -24.89
C LYS A 9 -0.83 8.33 -24.17
N ASN A 10 -1.12 8.03 -22.91
CA ASN A 10 -2.07 8.76 -22.07
C ASN A 10 -1.64 10.20 -21.88
N LEU A 11 -0.37 10.45 -21.56
CA LEU A 11 0.17 11.80 -21.39
C LEU A 11 -0.02 12.64 -22.66
N LYS A 12 0.29 12.06 -23.82
CA LYS A 12 0.10 12.71 -25.12
C LYS A 12 -1.38 12.97 -25.43
N PHE A 13 -2.26 12.01 -25.12
CA PHE A 13 -3.70 12.13 -25.30
C PHE A 13 -4.30 13.23 -24.42
N LEU A 14 -4.03 13.19 -23.11
CA LEU A 14 -4.52 14.17 -22.13
C LEU A 14 -4.01 15.59 -22.42
N ARG A 15 -2.76 15.72 -22.87
CA ARG A 15 -2.22 17.01 -23.31
C ARG A 15 -3.00 17.56 -24.52
N LYS A 16 -3.27 16.72 -25.51
CA LYS A 16 -4.00 17.10 -26.72
C LYS A 16 -5.48 17.42 -26.44
N SER A 17 -6.13 16.69 -25.53
CA SER A 17 -7.52 16.96 -25.16
C SER A 17 -7.69 18.33 -24.48
N ARG A 18 -6.65 18.79 -23.77
CA ARG A 18 -6.56 20.14 -23.20
C ARG A 18 -6.01 21.20 -24.17
N GLN A 19 -5.73 20.82 -25.43
CA GLN A 19 -5.14 21.70 -26.46
C GLN A 19 -3.78 22.31 -26.07
N TRP A 20 -2.99 21.61 -25.25
CA TRP A 20 -1.69 22.11 -24.81
C TRP A 20 -0.54 21.68 -25.73
N SER A 21 0.42 22.57 -25.93
CA SER A 21 1.71 22.22 -26.52
C SER A 21 2.59 21.48 -25.52
N GLN A 22 3.66 20.82 -25.97
CA GLN A 22 4.63 20.19 -25.06
C GLN A 22 5.30 21.23 -24.15
N GLU A 23 5.52 22.44 -24.66
CA GLU A 23 6.05 23.58 -23.88
C GLU A 23 5.08 24.00 -22.79
N GLU A 24 3.78 24.06 -23.12
CA GLU A 24 2.74 24.46 -22.17
C GLU A 24 2.58 23.44 -21.04
N LEU A 25 2.62 22.15 -21.37
CA LEU A 25 2.58 21.09 -20.35
C LEU A 25 3.84 21.13 -19.46
N ALA A 26 5.01 21.34 -20.06
CA ALA A 26 6.27 21.49 -19.33
C ALA A 26 6.20 22.66 -18.33
N ARG A 27 5.67 23.81 -18.76
CA ARG A 27 5.45 24.99 -17.90
C ARG A 27 4.52 24.69 -16.73
N ARG A 28 3.42 23.98 -16.97
CA ARG A 28 2.45 23.59 -15.91
C ARG A 28 3.03 22.61 -14.89
N LEU A 29 3.95 21.74 -15.32
CA LEU A 29 4.61 20.76 -14.47
C LEU A 29 5.94 21.28 -13.87
N GLY A 30 6.38 22.50 -14.23
CA GLY A 30 7.63 23.07 -13.75
C GLY A 30 8.88 22.34 -14.25
N ILE A 31 8.84 21.76 -15.45
CA ILE A 31 9.97 21.00 -16.04
C ILE A 31 10.36 21.53 -17.42
N LYS A 32 11.47 21.04 -17.98
CA LYS A 32 11.91 21.39 -19.34
C LYS A 32 11.05 20.68 -20.40
N ARG A 33 10.74 21.36 -21.52
CA ARG A 33 10.04 20.77 -22.69
C ARG A 33 10.68 19.46 -23.18
N SER A 34 12.01 19.38 -23.17
CA SER A 34 12.75 18.17 -23.55
C SER A 34 12.33 16.93 -22.75
N ASN A 35 11.94 17.10 -21.48
CA ASN A 35 11.50 16.01 -20.62
C ASN A 35 10.12 15.51 -21.07
N ILE A 36 9.17 16.40 -21.36
CA ILE A 36 7.86 16.04 -21.91
C ILE A 36 8.01 15.29 -23.24
N ALA A 37 8.89 15.77 -24.13
CA ALA A 37 9.16 15.08 -25.38
C ALA A 37 9.75 13.67 -25.16
N ALA A 38 10.63 13.50 -24.16
CA ALA A 38 11.17 12.19 -23.81
C ALA A 38 10.10 11.24 -23.24
N TYR A 39 9.22 11.73 -22.36
CA TYR A 39 8.13 10.92 -21.79
C TYR A 39 7.10 10.50 -22.84
N GLU A 40 6.81 11.35 -23.82
CA GLU A 40 5.85 11.03 -24.89
C GLU A 40 6.42 10.16 -26.02
N SER A 41 7.74 10.05 -26.17
CA SER A 41 8.37 9.49 -27.39
C SER A 41 9.54 8.54 -27.18
N LYS A 42 10.18 8.52 -26.01
CA LYS A 42 11.44 7.79 -25.79
C LYS A 42 11.35 6.70 -24.71
N ASN A 43 10.15 6.32 -24.29
CA ASN A 43 9.93 5.29 -23.27
C ASN A 43 10.72 5.57 -21.97
N VAL A 44 10.92 6.85 -21.64
CA VAL A 44 11.61 7.28 -20.43
C VAL A 44 10.61 7.36 -19.29
N GLU A 45 10.97 6.81 -18.13
CA GLU A 45 10.10 6.84 -16.97
C GLU A 45 10.26 8.16 -16.18
N PRO A 46 9.18 8.90 -15.90
CA PRO A 46 9.23 10.05 -15.01
C PRO A 46 9.42 9.61 -13.57
N ARG A 47 10.03 10.47 -12.74
CA ARG A 47 10.11 10.22 -11.29
C ARG A 47 8.70 10.21 -10.69
N LEU A 48 8.51 9.43 -9.63
CA LEU A 48 7.22 9.30 -8.93
C LEU A 48 6.58 10.65 -8.57
N SER A 49 7.37 11.61 -8.07
CA SER A 49 6.86 12.96 -7.73
C SER A 49 6.28 13.71 -8.93
N LEU A 50 6.89 13.53 -10.11
CA LEU A 50 6.42 14.14 -11.34
C LEU A 50 5.17 13.41 -11.87
N LEU A 51 5.13 12.09 -11.75
CA LEU A 51 3.97 11.28 -12.11
C LEU A 51 2.74 11.66 -11.28
N LEU A 52 2.93 11.88 -9.97
CA LEU A 52 1.90 12.42 -9.08
C LEU A 52 1.43 13.82 -9.50
N SER A 53 2.38 14.66 -9.94
CA SER A 53 2.06 16.01 -10.43
C SER A 53 1.26 15.96 -11.74
N MET A 54 1.55 15.00 -12.62
CA MET A 54 0.77 14.75 -13.84
C MET A 54 -0.66 14.28 -13.50
N ALA A 55 -0.79 13.29 -12.62
CA ALA A 55 -2.07 12.77 -12.14
C ALA A 55 -2.96 13.90 -11.56
N LYS A 56 -2.38 14.73 -10.69
CA LYS A 56 -3.01 15.96 -10.16
C LYS A 56 -3.44 16.93 -11.25
N LEU A 57 -2.53 17.26 -12.17
CA LEU A 57 -2.76 18.26 -13.22
C LEU A 57 -3.92 17.85 -14.15
N PHE A 58 -4.00 16.57 -14.48
CA PHE A 58 -5.04 16.06 -15.37
C PHE A 58 -6.31 15.62 -14.64
N ASN A 59 -6.26 15.57 -13.31
CA ASN A 59 -7.30 15.02 -12.44
C ASN A 59 -7.65 13.58 -12.83
N VAL A 60 -6.63 12.73 -12.91
CA VAL A 60 -6.72 11.30 -13.25
C VAL A 60 -5.99 10.51 -12.20
N ASP A 61 -6.57 9.39 -11.76
CA ASP A 61 -5.88 8.46 -10.87
C ASP A 61 -4.52 8.00 -11.44
N MET A 62 -3.54 7.81 -10.55
CA MET A 62 -2.19 7.42 -10.96
C MET A 62 -2.17 6.03 -11.59
N ALA A 63 -2.96 5.08 -11.08
CA ALA A 63 -3.01 3.74 -11.65
C ALA A 63 -3.69 3.78 -13.03
N GLU A 64 -4.77 4.55 -13.20
CA GLU A 64 -5.41 4.75 -14.51
C GLU A 64 -4.43 5.38 -15.53
N LEU A 65 -3.60 6.34 -15.09
CA LEU A 65 -2.60 6.98 -15.94
C LEU A 65 -1.52 6.02 -16.46
N ILE A 66 -1.21 4.95 -15.72
CA ILE A 66 -0.07 4.05 -16.02
C ILE A 66 -0.52 2.68 -16.57
N HIS A 67 -1.68 2.18 -16.15
CA HIS A 67 -2.12 0.80 -16.44
C HIS A 67 -3.23 0.69 -17.47
N THR A 68 -3.89 1.79 -17.83
CA THR A 68 -5.08 1.79 -18.69
C THR A 68 -4.84 2.63 -19.94
N ASP A 69 -5.41 2.24 -21.09
CA ASP A 69 -5.42 3.09 -22.27
C ASP A 69 -6.60 4.08 -22.22
N ILE A 70 -6.34 5.30 -21.72
CA ILE A 70 -7.37 6.35 -21.57
C ILE A 70 -7.86 6.83 -22.95
N SER A 71 -7.02 6.72 -23.99
CA SER A 71 -7.41 7.12 -25.34
C SER A 71 -8.48 6.21 -25.94
N SER A 72 -8.55 4.96 -25.47
CA SER A 72 -9.54 3.97 -25.90
C SER A 72 -10.88 4.11 -25.17
N SER A 73 -10.88 4.48 -23.88
CA SER A 73 -12.11 4.63 -23.08
C SER A 73 -12.80 5.98 -23.29
N GLY A 74 -12.06 7.03 -23.67
CA GLY A 74 -12.60 8.38 -23.92
C GLY A 74 -13.15 9.09 -22.68
N LYS A 75 -13.06 8.48 -21.50
CA LYS A 75 -13.53 9.00 -20.21
C LYS A 75 -12.46 8.72 -19.15
N ILE A 76 -12.25 9.69 -18.26
CA ILE A 76 -11.50 9.49 -17.02
C ILE A 76 -12.43 8.71 -16.09
N GLN A 77 -12.00 7.53 -15.65
CA GLN A 77 -12.82 6.67 -14.79
C GLN A 77 -12.74 7.10 -13.33
N GLN A 78 -11.57 7.56 -12.88
CA GLN A 78 -11.37 8.02 -11.50
C GLN A 78 -10.62 9.35 -11.46
N PRO A 79 -11.22 10.42 -10.90
CA PRO A 79 -10.53 11.66 -10.57
C PRO A 79 -9.32 11.41 -9.66
N PHE A 80 -8.33 12.31 -9.72
CA PHE A 80 -7.22 12.24 -8.79
C PHE A 80 -7.68 12.71 -7.40
N GLU A 81 -7.80 11.78 -6.47
CA GLU A 81 -8.07 12.08 -5.07
C GLU A 81 -6.76 12.06 -4.28
N LEU A 82 -6.44 13.17 -3.60
CA LEU A 82 -5.41 13.15 -2.57
C LEU A 82 -5.96 12.29 -1.41
N PRO A 83 -5.23 11.26 -0.95
CA PRO A 83 -5.54 10.72 0.37
C PRO A 83 -5.48 11.89 1.36
N PRO A 84 -6.42 11.98 2.31
CA PRO A 84 -6.47 13.10 3.25
C PRO A 84 -5.09 13.24 3.89
N SER A 85 -4.43 14.36 3.57
CA SER A 85 -3.12 14.69 4.12
C SER A 85 -3.26 14.74 5.63
N GLY A 86 -2.54 13.89 6.35
CA GLY A 86 -2.49 13.89 7.81
C GLY A 86 -2.15 15.28 8.33
N GLY A 87 -3.19 16.04 8.68
CA GLY A 87 -3.14 17.15 9.60
C GLY A 87 -3.42 16.60 10.99
N GLU A 88 -2.61 17.04 11.94
CA GLU A 88 -2.75 16.75 13.36
C GLU A 88 -4.19 16.99 13.85
N ASP A 89 -4.64 16.08 14.71
CA ASP A 89 -5.86 16.04 15.51
C ASP A 89 -6.78 17.28 15.49
N LYS A 90 -8.02 17.06 15.01
CA LYS A 90 -9.25 17.18 15.81
C LYS A 90 -10.47 16.86 14.95
N GLY A 91 -11.15 15.76 15.29
CA GLY A 91 -12.52 15.49 14.84
C GLY A 91 -12.61 14.61 13.60
N GLU A 92 -12.84 13.32 13.84
CA GLU A 92 -13.84 12.52 13.14
C GLU A 92 -14.08 12.87 11.66
N LYS A 93 -13.15 12.48 10.78
CA LYS A 93 -13.56 11.93 9.49
C LYS A 93 -12.82 10.64 9.29
N ALA A 94 -13.54 9.56 9.54
CA ALA A 94 -13.14 8.21 9.17
C ALA A 94 -12.58 8.26 7.75
N ILE A 95 -11.35 7.78 7.59
CA ILE A 95 -10.83 7.39 6.30
C ILE A 95 -11.89 6.47 5.70
N GLN A 96 -12.61 6.93 4.67
CA GLN A 96 -13.62 6.12 4.02
C GLN A 96 -12.87 5.11 3.16
N TRP A 97 -12.76 3.89 3.68
CA TRP A 97 -12.08 2.80 3.01
C TRP A 97 -12.74 2.54 1.66
N PRO A 98 -11.99 2.52 0.54
CA PRO A 98 -12.53 2.29 -0.78
C PRO A 98 -12.82 0.79 -0.94
N GLY A 99 -13.92 0.34 -0.37
CA GLY A 99 -14.32 -1.06 -0.41
C GLY A 99 -15.17 -1.41 0.81
N ARG A 100 -16.29 -2.09 0.56
CA ARG A 100 -16.99 -2.84 1.61
C ARG A 100 -16.00 -3.90 2.10
N ILE A 101 -15.62 -3.85 3.37
CA ILE A 101 -14.85 -4.95 3.97
C ILE A 101 -15.74 -6.18 3.84
N ASP A 102 -15.25 -7.20 3.16
CA ASP A 102 -15.94 -8.48 3.09
C ASP A 102 -15.96 -9.07 4.51
N GLU A 103 -17.15 -9.21 5.06
CA GLU A 103 -17.36 -9.62 6.45
C GLU A 103 -16.81 -11.04 6.67
N GLU A 104 -16.93 -11.90 5.66
CA GLU A 104 -16.38 -13.25 5.66
C GLU A 104 -14.84 -13.24 5.69
N ALA A 105 -14.21 -12.35 4.93
CA ALA A 105 -12.75 -12.23 4.92
C ALA A 105 -12.19 -11.68 6.24
N LEU A 106 -12.93 -10.79 6.91
CA LEU A 106 -12.54 -10.27 8.23
C LEU A 106 -12.67 -11.35 9.31
N GLU A 107 -13.79 -12.09 9.31
CA GLU A 107 -13.99 -13.21 10.22
C GLU A 107 -12.89 -14.27 10.03
N GLU A 108 -12.58 -14.64 8.78
CA GLU A 108 -11.48 -15.56 8.46
C GLU A 108 -10.13 -15.05 8.98
N PHE A 109 -9.85 -13.74 8.84
CA PHE A 109 -8.62 -13.14 9.34
C PHE A 109 -8.51 -13.17 10.86
N VAL A 110 -9.62 -12.88 11.56
CA VAL A 110 -9.70 -12.95 13.03
C VAL A 110 -9.48 -14.38 13.50
N GLU A 111 -10.16 -15.36 12.90
CA GLU A 111 -10.01 -16.78 13.23
C GLU A 111 -8.59 -17.30 12.99
N ARG A 112 -7.99 -16.95 11.85
CA ARG A 112 -6.60 -17.29 11.54
C ARG A 112 -5.63 -16.70 12.57
N SER A 113 -5.80 -15.42 12.90
CA SER A 113 -4.95 -14.74 13.89
C SER A 113 -5.07 -15.37 15.29
N ALA A 114 -6.28 -15.73 15.71
CA ALA A 114 -6.52 -16.46 16.96
C ALA A 114 -5.87 -17.85 16.96
N SER A 115 -5.94 -18.56 15.82
CA SER A 115 -5.33 -19.87 15.67
C SER A 115 -3.80 -19.82 15.74
N ILE A 116 -3.16 -18.86 15.07
CA ILE A 116 -1.71 -18.66 15.13
C ILE A 116 -1.28 -18.31 16.56
N ARG A 117 -2.03 -17.45 17.27
CA ARG A 117 -1.75 -17.12 18.67
C ARG A 117 -1.77 -18.35 19.58
N LYS A 118 -2.78 -19.21 19.46
CA LYS A 118 -2.86 -20.46 20.23
C LYS A 118 -1.69 -21.40 19.92
N MET A 119 -1.32 -21.53 18.65
CA MET A 119 -0.20 -22.36 18.23
C MET A 119 1.13 -21.83 18.78
N LEU A 120 1.34 -20.51 18.71
CA LEU A 120 2.51 -19.84 19.26
C LEU A 120 2.63 -20.09 20.76
N GLU A 121 1.53 -19.95 21.51
CA GLU A 121 1.53 -20.16 22.96
C GLU A 121 1.94 -21.60 23.33
N GLY A 122 1.35 -22.59 22.64
CA GLY A 122 1.74 -23.99 22.82
C GLY A 122 3.21 -24.23 22.48
N PHE A 123 3.71 -23.60 21.41
CA PHE A 123 5.11 -23.73 21.01
C PHE A 123 6.07 -23.06 22.00
N LYS A 124 5.72 -21.90 22.58
CA LYS A 124 6.51 -21.25 23.66
C LYS A 124 6.64 -22.15 24.87
N ILE A 125 5.54 -22.74 25.34
CA ILE A 125 5.54 -23.64 26.49
C ILE A 125 6.44 -24.85 26.21
N PHE A 126 6.28 -25.47 25.03
CA PHE A 126 7.12 -26.60 24.61
C PHE A 126 8.60 -26.21 24.53
N TYR A 127 8.91 -25.05 23.95
CA TYR A 127 10.27 -24.57 23.78
C TYR A 127 10.93 -24.23 25.12
N GLN A 128 10.22 -23.56 26.03
CA GLN A 128 10.69 -23.28 27.39
C GLN A 128 11.00 -24.58 28.14
N PHE A 129 10.09 -25.56 28.11
CA PHE A 129 10.33 -26.86 28.71
C PHE A 129 11.57 -27.56 28.13
N LYS A 130 11.77 -27.49 26.81
CA LYS A 130 12.95 -28.07 26.15
C LYS A 130 14.24 -27.34 26.56
N LYS A 131 14.21 -26.00 26.64
CA LYS A 131 15.34 -25.15 27.04
C LYS A 131 15.78 -25.46 28.48
N GLU A 132 14.83 -25.56 29.41
CA GLU A 132 15.08 -25.92 30.81
C GLU A 132 15.77 -27.29 30.97
N ARG A 133 15.39 -28.29 30.15
CA ARG A 133 16.04 -29.61 30.17
C ARG A 133 17.47 -29.59 29.62
N GLN A 134 17.73 -28.81 28.58
CA GLN A 134 19.08 -28.68 28.01
C GLN A 134 20.04 -27.95 28.94
N GLU A 135 19.55 -26.99 29.72
CA GLU A 135 20.32 -26.27 30.74
C GLU A 135 20.70 -27.17 31.93
N GLN A 136 19.84 -28.12 32.31
CA GLN A 136 20.13 -29.12 33.35
C GLN A 136 21.13 -30.20 32.91
N GLU A 137 21.21 -30.50 31.62
CA GLU A 137 22.09 -31.54 31.05
C GLU A 137 23.49 -31.04 30.67
N GLY A 138 23.85 -29.80 31.00
CA GLY A 138 25.23 -29.31 30.93
C GLY A 138 25.84 -29.19 29.53
N ALA A 139 25.01 -29.06 28.49
CA ALA A 139 25.50 -28.87 27.13
C ALA A 139 25.76 -27.39 26.82
N GLN A 140 27.03 -26.97 26.81
CA GLN A 140 27.44 -25.74 26.13
C GLN A 140 27.23 -25.91 24.62
N ASN A 141 26.43 -25.04 24.00
CA ASN A 141 26.69 -24.44 22.68
C ASN A 141 25.63 -23.36 22.37
N GLY A 142 26.01 -22.09 22.53
CA GLY A 142 25.15 -20.91 22.49
C GLY A 142 24.84 -20.35 21.11
N ALA A 143 24.05 -21.06 20.30
CA ALA A 143 23.55 -20.52 19.03
C ALA A 143 22.08 -20.84 18.72
N PRO A 144 21.54 -22.06 18.93
CA PRO A 144 20.20 -22.42 18.44
C PRO A 144 19.04 -21.72 19.15
N GLY A 145 19.24 -21.30 20.40
CA GLY A 145 18.16 -20.72 21.21
C GLY A 145 17.83 -19.27 20.85
N ILE A 146 18.86 -18.48 20.50
CA ILE A 146 18.70 -17.06 20.17
C ILE A 146 17.87 -16.88 18.90
N ASP A 147 18.06 -17.74 17.89
CA ASP A 147 17.30 -17.67 16.64
C ASP A 147 15.81 -18.01 16.84
N ILE A 148 15.50 -18.97 17.72
CA ILE A 148 14.12 -19.32 18.06
C ILE A 148 13.48 -18.21 18.90
N ASP A 149 14.20 -17.67 19.88
CA ASP A 149 13.72 -16.54 20.70
C ASP A 149 13.41 -15.32 19.81
N ASN A 150 14.27 -15.00 18.85
CA ASN A 150 14.04 -13.93 17.87
C ASN A 150 12.80 -14.19 16.99
N PHE A 151 12.63 -15.43 16.54
CA PHE A 151 11.46 -15.83 15.74
C PHE A 151 10.15 -15.74 16.54
N LEU A 152 10.15 -16.18 17.79
CA LEU A 152 9.01 -16.07 18.71
C LEU A 152 8.60 -14.60 18.89
N ASN A 153 9.57 -13.73 19.18
CA ASN A 153 9.35 -12.29 19.33
C ASN A 153 8.78 -11.66 18.05
N LEU A 154 9.27 -12.07 16.87
CA LEU A 154 8.75 -11.59 15.60
C LEU A 154 7.27 -11.97 15.41
N ILE A 155 6.89 -13.22 15.69
CA ILE A 155 5.49 -13.65 15.57
C ILE A 155 4.62 -12.89 16.57
N GLU A 156 5.09 -12.67 17.79
CA GLU A 156 4.35 -11.86 18.77
C GLU A 156 4.08 -10.44 18.25
N HIS A 157 5.09 -9.78 17.69
CA HIS A 157 4.92 -8.46 17.08
C HIS A 157 3.93 -8.49 15.90
N MET A 158 4.02 -9.50 15.03
CA MET A 158 3.08 -9.66 13.92
C MET A 158 1.63 -9.88 14.40
N LEU A 159 1.43 -10.65 15.48
CA LEU A 159 0.11 -10.85 16.07
C LEU A 159 -0.43 -9.57 16.74
N SER A 160 0.43 -8.77 17.36
CA SER A 160 0.04 -7.46 17.92
C SER A 160 -0.38 -6.49 16.83
N LEU A 161 0.32 -6.49 15.69
CA LEU A 161 -0.08 -5.71 14.51
C LEU A 161 -1.44 -6.18 13.98
N ASN A 162 -1.67 -7.49 13.89
CA ASN A 162 -2.97 -8.02 13.48
C ASN A 162 -4.10 -7.56 14.42
N GLU A 163 -3.88 -7.55 15.74
CA GLU A 163 -4.86 -7.04 16.72
C GLU A 163 -5.15 -5.55 16.52
N ALA A 164 -4.13 -4.74 16.26
CA ALA A 164 -4.30 -3.32 15.97
C ALA A 164 -5.13 -3.11 14.70
N VAL A 165 -4.86 -3.89 13.65
CA VAL A 165 -5.63 -3.86 12.40
C VAL A 165 -7.08 -4.27 12.65
N ILE A 166 -7.33 -5.39 13.34
CA ILE A 166 -8.69 -5.86 13.69
C ILE A 166 -9.46 -4.75 14.41
N LYS A 167 -8.84 -4.11 15.42
CA LYS A 167 -9.48 -3.03 16.18
C LYS A 167 -9.84 -1.81 15.32
N VAL A 168 -8.96 -1.42 14.39
CA VAL A 168 -9.24 -0.32 13.45
C VAL A 168 -10.40 -0.66 12.53
N LEU A 169 -10.46 -1.91 12.03
CA LEU A 169 -11.53 -2.39 11.15
C LEU A 169 -12.87 -2.50 11.89
N GLU A 170 -12.88 -2.97 13.14
CA GLU A 170 -14.07 -3.01 13.99
C GLU A 170 -14.62 -1.60 14.31
N ASN A 171 -13.74 -0.65 14.62
CA ASN A 171 -14.12 0.74 14.86
C ASN A 171 -14.73 1.38 13.60
N ALA A 172 -14.14 1.12 12.43
CA ALA A 172 -14.68 1.58 11.15
C ALA A 172 -16.09 1.00 10.87
N ARG A 173 -16.37 -0.24 11.28
CA ARG A 173 -17.71 -0.86 11.23
C ARG A 173 -18.72 -0.13 12.13
N SER A 174 -18.30 0.28 13.34
CA SER A 174 -19.20 0.95 14.30
C SER A 174 -19.61 2.37 13.87
N GLY A 175 -18.74 3.08 13.16
CA GLY A 175 -19.01 4.43 12.64
C GLY A 175 -19.95 4.48 11.42
N GLN A 176 -20.28 3.35 10.80
CA GLN A 176 -21.22 3.27 9.67
C GLN A 176 -22.68 3.00 10.10
N LYS A 177 -22.95 2.80 11.39
CA LYS A 177 -24.28 2.45 11.93
C LYS A 177 -25.10 3.63 12.49
N THR A 178 -24.59 4.87 12.37
CA THR A 178 -25.25 6.13 12.77
C THR A 178 -25.40 7.04 11.58
#